data_AF-A0A9E2X0S6-F1
#
_entry.id   AF-A0A9E2X0S6-F1
#
_cell.length_a   1.000
_cell.length_b   1.000
_cell.length_c   1.000
_cell.angle_alpha   90.00
_cell.angle_beta   90.00
_cell.angle_gamma   90.00
#
_symmetry.space_group_name_H-M   'P 1'
#
loop_
_entity.id
_entity.type
_entity.pdbx_description
1 polymer ?
#
loop_
_entity_poly.entity_id
_entity_poly.type
_entity_poly.pdbx_seq_one_letter_code
_entity_poly.pdbx_strand_id
1 'polypeptide(L)'
;MGKRFASALTHLVLGLSAVEKPWRRVDTRLRVAQDLLRPQRIETKLGPLAFVTTHPQALQYPREFETREPETLAWIDNFETPCRFWDIGANIGVFSIYAGLRAGVEVCAFEPAAASYAALCG
;
A
#
# COMPACT_ATOMS: atom_id res chain seq x y z
N MET A 1 18.62 -8.72 10.36
CA MET A 1 19.46 -8.59 9.14
C MET A 1 19.13 -7.33 8.33
N GLY A 2 17.85 -6.97 8.14
CA GLY A 2 17.45 -5.84 7.26
C GLY A 2 17.98 -4.44 7.59
N LYS A 3 18.00 -4.01 8.86
CA LYS A 3 18.37 -2.62 9.22
C LYS A 3 19.82 -2.25 8.85
N ARG A 4 20.77 -3.17 9.04
CA ARG A 4 22.19 -2.96 8.69
C ARG A 4 22.40 -2.87 7.17
N PHE A 5 21.68 -3.71 6.41
CA PHE A 5 21.73 -3.71 4.95
C PHE A 5 21.09 -2.44 4.36
N ALA A 6 19.94 -2.02 4.88
CA ALA A 6 19.30 -0.76 4.50
C ALA A 6 20.21 0.45 4.77
N SER A 7 20.91 0.46 5.92
CA SER A 7 21.90 1.49 6.24
C SER A 7 23.05 1.52 5.22
N ALA A 8 23.61 0.36 4.87
CA ALA A 8 24.68 0.27 3.88
C ALA A 8 24.24 0.82 2.50
N LEU A 9 23.06 0.44 2.01
CA LEU A 9 22.48 0.97 0.77
C LEU A 9 22.25 2.49 0.85
N THR A 10 21.78 2.97 1.99
CA THR A 10 21.58 4.41 2.22
C THR A 10 22.90 5.17 2.08
N HIS A 11 23.98 4.70 2.71
CA HIS A 11 25.29 5.33 2.60
C HIS A 11 25.87 5.29 1.19
N LEU A 12 25.60 4.22 0.43
CA LEU A 12 25.99 4.14 -0.97
C LEU A 12 25.30 5.23 -1.81
N VAL A 13 23.98 5.39 -1.69
CA VAL A 13 23.22 6.44 -2.41
C VAL A 13 23.69 7.83 -2.00
N LEU A 14 23.93 8.05 -0.70
CA LEU A 14 24.43 9.33 -0.19
C LEU A 14 25.83 9.66 -0.72
N GLY A 15 26.73 8.66 -0.81
CA GLY A 15 28.09 8.80 -1.30
C GLY A 15 28.13 9.05 -2.82
N LEU A 16 27.40 8.26 -3.61
CA LEU A 16 27.39 8.40 -5.07
C LEU A 16 26.80 9.74 -5.53
N SER A 17 25.77 10.25 -4.84
CA SER A 17 25.17 11.56 -5.14
C SER A 17 25.99 12.76 -4.61
N ALA A 18 27.05 12.54 -3.84
CA ALA A 18 27.84 13.62 -3.25
C ALA A 18 28.60 14.45 -4.28
N VAL A 19 28.96 13.87 -5.43
CA VAL A 19 29.68 14.57 -6.51
C VAL A 19 28.80 15.53 -7.32
N GLU A 20 27.48 15.45 -7.16
CA GLU A 20 26.52 16.26 -7.90
C GLU A 20 26.37 17.67 -7.29
N LYS A 21 25.91 18.63 -8.13
CA LYS A 21 25.49 19.96 -7.67
C LYS A 21 24.35 19.83 -6.63
N PRO A 22 24.22 20.78 -5.67
CA PRO A 22 23.30 20.64 -4.53
C PRO A 22 21.86 20.28 -4.90
N TRP A 23 21.27 20.91 -5.91
CA TRP A 23 19.89 20.61 -6.31
C TRP A 23 19.75 19.25 -7.02
N ARG A 24 20.73 18.88 -7.86
CA ARG A 24 20.74 17.58 -8.57
C ARG A 24 20.84 16.42 -7.59
N ARG A 25 21.67 16.59 -6.55
CA ARG A 25 21.79 15.65 -5.45
C ARG A 25 20.46 15.36 -4.77
N VAL A 26 19.65 16.39 -4.52
CA VAL A 26 18.31 16.23 -3.90
C VAL A 26 17.36 15.52 -4.87
N ASP A 27 17.34 15.92 -6.15
CA ASP A 27 16.53 15.28 -7.19
C ASP A 27 16.87 13.80 -7.38
N THR A 28 18.16 13.45 -7.51
CA THR A 28 18.64 12.06 -7.61
C THR A 28 18.19 11.22 -6.42
N ARG A 29 18.32 11.74 -5.19
CA ARG A 29 17.90 11.02 -3.98
C ARG A 29 16.39 10.80 -3.93
N LEU A 30 15.61 11.80 -4.34
CA LEU A 30 14.14 11.68 -4.41
C LEU A 30 13.73 10.63 -5.45
N ARG A 31 14.32 10.65 -6.64
CA ARG A 31 14.04 9.65 -7.69
C ARG A 31 14.37 8.24 -7.23
N VAL A 32 15.54 8.05 -6.60
CA VAL A 32 15.92 6.76 -6.03
C VAL A 32 14.90 6.32 -4.97
N ALA A 33 14.49 7.21 -4.06
CA ALA A 33 13.46 6.88 -3.06
C ALA A 33 12.13 6.48 -3.71
N GLN A 34 11.68 7.21 -4.75
CA GLN A 34 10.47 6.90 -5.50
C GLN A 34 10.59 5.57 -6.27
N ASP A 35 11.71 5.31 -6.92
CA ASP A 35 11.95 4.08 -7.69
C ASP A 35 12.02 2.84 -6.80
N LEU A 36 12.47 2.99 -5.55
CA LEU A 36 12.50 1.92 -4.56
C LEU A 36 11.11 1.61 -3.97
N LEU A 37 10.16 2.55 -4.03
CA LEU A 37 8.76 2.33 -3.61
C LEU A 37 8.00 1.55 -4.70
N ARG A 38 8.36 0.27 -4.87
CA ARG A 38 7.67 -0.64 -5.80
C ARG A 38 6.36 -1.15 -5.17
N PRO A 39 5.25 -1.19 -5.93
CA PRO A 39 4.03 -1.82 -5.47
C PRO A 39 4.26 -3.30 -5.15
N GLN A 40 3.86 -3.74 -3.97
CA GLN A 40 3.74 -5.16 -3.66
C GLN A 40 2.39 -5.64 -4.19
N ARG A 41 2.42 -6.62 -5.09
CA ARG A 41 1.22 -7.22 -5.64
C ARG A 41 0.95 -8.55 -4.96
N ILE A 42 -0.31 -8.78 -4.62
CA ILE A 42 -0.81 -10.08 -4.21
C ILE A 42 -1.94 -10.46 -5.14
N GLU A 43 -2.04 -11.75 -5.43
CA GLU A 43 -3.21 -12.29 -6.12
C GLU A 43 -4.29 -12.57 -5.07
N THR A 44 -5.53 -12.24 -5.39
CA THR A 44 -6.68 -12.54 -4.55
C THR A 44 -7.75 -13.22 -5.38
N LYS A 45 -8.78 -13.75 -4.71
CA LYS A 45 -9.92 -14.40 -5.39
C LYS A 45 -10.62 -13.50 -6.41
N LEU A 46 -10.70 -12.19 -6.15
CA LEU A 46 -11.41 -11.23 -7.01
C LEU A 46 -10.49 -10.50 -8.00
N GLY A 47 -9.17 -10.70 -7.91
CA GLY A 47 -8.18 -10.07 -8.77
C GLY A 47 -6.96 -9.56 -7.99
N PRO A 48 -5.96 -9.00 -8.68
CA PRO A 48 -4.74 -8.55 -8.03
C PRO A 48 -4.98 -7.29 -7.20
N LEU A 49 -4.39 -7.25 -6.01
CA LEU A 49 -4.28 -6.03 -5.20
C LEU A 49 -2.83 -5.55 -5.21
N ALA A 50 -2.65 -4.23 -5.38
CA ALA A 50 -1.34 -3.59 -5.35
C ALA A 50 -1.23 -2.65 -4.14
N PHE A 51 -0.18 -2.83 -3.36
CA PHE A 51 0.10 -2.08 -2.14
C PHE A 51 1.33 -1.21 -2.35
N VAL A 52 1.17 0.10 -2.25
CA VAL A 52 2.28 1.05 -2.16
C VAL A 52 2.25 1.64 -0.77
N THR A 53 3.33 1.45 0.01
CA THR A 53 3.39 2.01 1.35
C THR A 53 4.79 2.45 1.72
N THR A 54 4.85 3.60 2.38
CA THR A 54 6.05 4.12 3.05
C THR A 54 6.10 3.71 4.52
N HIS A 55 5.06 3.01 5.01
CA HIS A 55 4.91 2.65 6.42
C HIS A 55 5.20 1.15 6.65
N PRO A 56 6.23 0.78 7.44
CA PRO A 56 6.62 -0.63 7.60
C PRO A 56 5.52 -1.53 8.14
N GLN A 57 4.67 -1.03 9.04
CA GLN A 57 3.57 -1.83 9.60
C GLN A 57 2.49 -2.16 8.56
N ALA A 58 2.39 -1.38 7.47
CA ALA A 58 1.44 -1.68 6.41
C ALA A 58 1.90 -2.86 5.54
N LEU A 59 3.17 -3.29 5.63
CA LEU A 59 3.67 -4.49 4.94
C LEU A 59 3.03 -5.79 5.46
N GLN A 60 2.40 -5.75 6.64
CA GLN A 60 1.66 -6.91 7.15
C GLN A 60 0.39 -7.19 6.34
N TYR A 61 -0.23 -6.17 5.75
CA TYR A 61 -1.48 -6.33 5.00
C TYR A 61 -1.33 -7.23 3.77
N PRO A 62 -0.36 -7.02 2.85
CA PRO A 62 -0.15 -7.95 1.77
C PRO A 62 0.35 -9.32 2.26
N ARG A 63 1.13 -9.37 3.35
CA ARG A 63 1.69 -10.63 3.89
C ARG A 63 0.63 -11.54 4.50
N GLU A 64 -0.37 -10.96 5.15
CA GLU A 64 -1.34 -11.67 5.99
C GLU A 64 -2.78 -11.44 5.47
N PHE A 65 -2.93 -11.04 4.20
CA PHE A 65 -4.21 -10.68 3.59
C PHE A 65 -5.28 -11.76 3.82
N GLU A 66 -4.97 -13.01 3.49
CA GLU A 66 -5.93 -14.13 3.60
C GLU A 66 -6.16 -14.59 5.04
N THR A 67 -5.22 -14.34 5.95
CA THR A 67 -5.22 -14.94 7.29
C THR A 67 -5.65 -13.98 8.39
N ARG A 68 -5.60 -12.66 8.14
CA ARG A 68 -5.81 -11.66 9.19
C ARG A 68 -7.28 -11.55 9.60
N GLU A 69 -8.19 -11.51 8.64
CA GLU A 69 -9.65 -11.43 8.85
C GLU A 69 -10.39 -12.24 7.77
N PRO A 70 -10.26 -13.57 7.77
CA PRO A 70 -10.87 -14.43 6.74
C PRO A 70 -12.40 -14.32 6.70
N GLU A 71 -13.04 -14.06 7.84
CA GLU A 71 -14.48 -13.83 7.94
C GLU A 71 -14.94 -12.54 7.23
N THR A 72 -14.14 -11.47 7.29
CA THR A 72 -14.40 -10.21 6.57
C THR A 72 -14.34 -10.43 5.07
N LEU A 73 -13.33 -11.17 4.59
CA LEU A 73 -13.21 -11.54 3.18
C LEU A 73 -14.39 -12.41 2.73
N ALA A 74 -14.78 -13.40 3.54
CA ALA A 74 -15.91 -14.27 3.23
C ALA A 74 -17.23 -13.49 3.20
N TRP A 75 -17.41 -12.47 4.04
CA TRP A 75 -18.57 -11.59 4.00
C TRP A 75 -18.63 -10.78 2.70
N ILE A 76 -17.52 -10.16 2.30
CA ILE A 76 -17.41 -9.41 1.04
C ILE A 76 -17.66 -10.32 -0.18
N ASP A 77 -17.11 -11.53 -0.15
CA ASP A 77 -17.29 -12.55 -1.19
C ASP A 77 -18.75 -12.98 -1.37
N ASN A 78 -19.61 -12.74 -0.39
CA ASN A 78 -21.01 -13.12 -0.40
C ASN A 78 -21.95 -11.92 -0.50
N PHE A 79 -21.46 -10.72 -0.85
CA PHE A 79 -22.33 -9.58 -1.12
C PHE A 79 -23.37 -9.91 -2.19
N GLU A 80 -24.64 -9.67 -1.87
CA GLU A 80 -25.71 -9.56 -2.85
C GLU A 80 -25.46 -8.29 -3.67
N THR A 81 -25.50 -8.40 -4.99
CA THR A 81 -25.18 -7.29 -5.90
C THR A 81 -26.39 -7.00 -6.81
N PRO A 82 -26.63 -5.73 -7.18
CA PRO A 82 -25.83 -4.55 -6.86
C PRO A 82 -25.98 -4.08 -5.41
N CYS A 83 -24.92 -3.54 -4.82
CA CYS A 83 -24.96 -2.97 -3.47
C CYS A 83 -23.99 -1.80 -3.30
N ARG A 84 -24.17 -1.05 -2.20
CA ARG A 84 -23.25 0.01 -1.79
C ARG A 84 -22.59 -0.39 -0.48
N PHE A 85 -21.27 -0.53 -0.50
CA PHE A 85 -20.45 -0.89 0.65
C PHE A 85 -19.83 0.37 1.27
N TRP A 86 -20.08 0.58 2.56
CA TRP A 86 -19.51 1.69 3.33
C TRP A 86 -18.44 1.16 4.27
N ASP A 87 -17.19 1.45 3.99
CA ASP A 87 -16.03 1.02 4.77
C ASP A 87 -15.61 2.14 5.73
N ILE A 88 -16.04 2.03 6.99
CA ILE A 88 -15.76 3.02 8.03
C ILE A 88 -14.47 2.66 8.76
N GLY A 89 -13.48 3.54 8.72
CA GLY A 89 -12.14 3.24 9.24
C GLY A 89 -11.35 2.36 8.28
N ALA A 90 -11.46 2.65 6.97
CA ALA A 90 -10.88 1.83 5.90
C ALA A 90 -9.35 1.68 5.98
N ASN A 91 -8.67 2.48 6.82
CA ASN A 91 -7.23 2.48 7.00
C ASN A 91 -6.53 2.72 5.65
N ILE A 92 -5.81 1.73 5.11
CA ILE A 92 -5.15 1.82 3.80
C ILE A 92 -6.01 1.26 2.65
N GLY A 93 -7.27 0.90 2.89
CA GLY A 93 -8.23 0.50 1.86
C GLY A 93 -8.21 -0.96 1.43
N VAL A 94 -7.63 -1.87 2.22
CA VAL A 94 -7.47 -3.28 1.83
C VAL A 94 -8.82 -3.93 1.45
N PHE A 95 -9.81 -3.81 2.33
CA PHE A 95 -11.14 -4.39 2.11
C PHE A 95 -11.98 -3.56 1.15
N SER A 96 -11.86 -2.22 1.20
CA SER A 96 -12.47 -1.31 0.22
C SER A 96 -12.12 -1.68 -1.23
N ILE A 97 -10.83 -1.81 -1.55
CA ILE A 97 -10.39 -2.11 -2.92
C ILE A 97 -10.77 -3.54 -3.29
N TYR A 98 -10.59 -4.50 -2.38
CA TYR A 98 -11.00 -5.89 -2.61
C TYR A 98 -12.50 -6.00 -2.95
N ALA A 99 -13.37 -5.35 -2.17
CA ALA A 99 -14.81 -5.31 -2.43
C ALA A 99 -15.13 -4.65 -3.78
N GLY A 100 -14.42 -3.57 -4.13
CA GLY A 100 -14.58 -2.87 -5.40
C GLY A 100 -14.16 -3.67 -6.64
N LEU A 101 -13.37 -4.73 -6.49
CA LEU A 101 -13.07 -5.66 -7.59
C LEU A 101 -14.29 -6.51 -7.98
N ARG A 102 -15.29 -6.64 -7.10
CA ARG A 102 -16.53 -7.37 -7.40
C ARG A 102 -17.47 -6.51 -8.23
N ALA A 103 -17.91 -7.04 -9.37
CA ALA A 103 -18.88 -6.35 -10.22
C ALA A 103 -20.18 -6.04 -9.45
N GLY A 104 -20.70 -4.81 -9.62
CA GLY A 104 -21.94 -4.36 -8.99
C GLY A 104 -21.80 -3.85 -7.56
N VAL A 105 -20.59 -3.82 -6.98
CA VAL A 105 -20.34 -3.19 -5.68
C VAL A 105 -19.86 -1.76 -5.88
N GLU A 106 -20.58 -0.80 -5.29
CA GLU A 106 -20.14 0.59 -5.19
C GLU A 106 -19.55 0.85 -3.79
N VAL A 107 -18.28 1.25 -3.71
CA VAL A 107 -17.57 1.39 -2.44
C VAL A 107 -17.46 2.87 -2.04
N CYS A 108 -17.75 3.16 -0.77
CA CYS A 108 -17.46 4.43 -0.11
C CYS A 108 -16.58 4.16 1.10
N ALA A 109 -15.32 4.60 1.05
CA ALA A 109 -14.33 4.37 2.09
C ALA A 109 -14.06 5.65 2.89
N PHE A 110 -13.99 5.53 4.22
CA PHE A 110 -13.81 6.66 5.13
C PHE A 110 -12.62 6.38 6.05
N GLU A 111 -11.62 7.25 6.05
CA GLU A 111 -10.47 7.15 6.96
C GLU A 111 -10.15 8.54 7.54
N PRO A 112 -10.32 8.74 8.87
CA PRO A 112 -10.08 10.04 9.50
C PRO A 112 -8.60 10.36 9.70
N ALA A 113 -7.71 9.35 9.79
CA ALA A 113 -6.28 9.58 10.00
C ALA A 113 -5.59 9.92 8.68
N ALA A 114 -5.09 11.16 8.56
CA ALA A 114 -4.48 11.68 7.33
C ALA A 114 -3.38 10.78 6.74
N ALA A 115 -2.57 10.12 7.56
CA ALA A 115 -1.50 9.25 7.09
C ALA A 115 -2.04 7.96 6.43
N SER A 116 -3.06 7.33 7.01
CA SER A 116 -3.72 6.16 6.43
C SER A 116 -4.59 6.56 5.24
N TYR A 117 -5.29 7.69 5.33
CA TYR A 117 -6.08 8.24 4.23
C TYR A 117 -5.23 8.53 2.98
N ALA A 118 -4.02 9.05 3.17
CA ALA A 118 -3.08 9.27 2.07
C ALA A 118 -2.68 7.95 1.38
N ALA A 119 -2.57 6.85 2.13
CA ALA A 119 -2.30 5.53 1.57
C ALA A 119 -3.54 4.91 0.90
N LEU A 120 -4.74 5.14 1.44
CA LEU A 120 -6.01 4.73 0.84
C LEU A 120 -6.24 5.35 -0.54
N CYS A 121 -5.83 6.61 -0.73
CA CYS A 121 -6.01 7.34 -1.99
C CYS A 121 -4.82 7.22 -2.97
N GLY A 122 -3.78 6.46 -2.60
CA GLY A 122 -2.50 6.37 -3.30
C GLY A 122 -2.42 5.30 -4.37
#